data_AF-A0AAT9W5Y4-F1
#
_entry.id   AF-A0AAT9W5Y4-F1
#
_cell.length_a   1.000
_cell.length_b   1.000
_cell.length_c   1.000
_cell.angle_alpha   90.00
_cell.angle_beta   90.00
_cell.angle_gamma   90.00
#
_symmetry.space_group_name_H-M   'P 1'
#
loop_
_entity.id
_entity.type
_entity.pdbx_description
1 polymer ?
#
loop_
_entity_poly.entity_id
_entity_poly.type
_entity_poly.pdbx_seq_one_letter_code
_entity_poly.pdbx_strand_id
1 'polypeptide(L)'
;MATDLITTQLITVGGTIGGALLTGIVTIISQYINKKSKENEIKQQITFKIIEENLKERKLLIKPTLQFIDSFNLPEHHEFYDDSGEWLERAMISSYIKIKKEISNFMLNYTVYMNDEIRNSIWDLSTAINKLTELESKLRNASNNYEVSDDIIYMSCKDEPSKIWSKLQKLRGVLCDEINIIEVI
;
A
#
# COMPACT_ATOMS: atom_id res chain seq x y z
N MET A 1 30.99 70.83 -40.02
CA MET A 1 30.84 69.43 -40.47
C MET A 1 31.64 68.41 -39.65
N ALA A 2 32.73 68.77 -38.96
CA ALA A 2 33.49 67.79 -38.15
C ALA A 2 32.86 67.45 -36.78
N THR A 3 32.03 68.34 -36.22
CA THR A 3 31.40 68.18 -34.90
C THR A 3 30.28 67.14 -34.89
N ASP A 4 29.48 67.01 -35.96
CA ASP A 4 28.39 66.03 -36.07
C ASP A 4 28.89 64.58 -36.16
N LEU A 5 30.08 64.36 -36.75
CA LEU A 5 30.64 63.02 -36.92
C LEU A 5 31.09 62.42 -35.57
N ILE A 6 31.63 63.25 -34.68
CA ILE A 6 32.11 62.84 -33.35
C ILE A 6 30.93 62.53 -32.43
N THR A 7 29.86 63.34 -32.46
CA THR A 7 28.65 63.07 -31.65
C THR A 7 27.94 61.80 -32.12
N THR A 8 27.85 61.58 -33.44
CA THR A 8 27.25 60.38 -34.01
C THR A 8 28.05 59.12 -33.66
N GLN A 9 29.39 59.17 -33.71
CA GLN A 9 30.24 58.05 -33.30
C GLN A 9 30.15 57.76 -31.79
N LEU A 10 30.10 58.78 -30.93
CA LEU A 10 29.94 58.58 -29.48
C LEU A 10 28.58 57.97 -29.11
N ILE A 11 27.50 58.37 -29.77
CA ILE A 11 26.16 57.80 -29.56
C ILE A 11 26.11 56.35 -30.05
N THR A 12 26.76 56.06 -31.18
CA THR A 12 26.81 54.70 -31.75
C THR A 12 27.64 53.75 -30.88
N VAL A 13 28.79 54.22 -30.36
CA VAL A 13 29.65 53.46 -29.43
C VAL A 13 28.98 53.30 -28.06
N GLY A 14 28.34 54.36 -27.55
CA GLY A 14 27.56 54.29 -26.30
C GLY A 14 26.35 53.34 -26.40
N GLY A 15 25.64 53.36 -27.53
CA GLY A 15 24.51 52.46 -27.80
C GLY A 15 24.91 50.99 -27.97
N THR A 16 26.05 50.73 -28.61
CA THR A 16 26.57 49.35 -28.77
C THR A 16 27.12 48.77 -27.47
N ILE A 17 27.82 49.56 -26.65
CA ILE A 17 28.29 49.12 -25.32
C ILE A 17 27.11 48.89 -24.37
N GLY A 18 26.10 49.77 -24.40
CA GLY A 18 24.88 49.61 -23.61
C GLY A 18 24.06 48.37 -24.00
N GLY A 19 23.94 48.09 -25.30
CA GLY A 19 23.28 46.89 -25.83
C GLY A 19 23.98 45.58 -25.45
N ALA A 20 25.31 45.55 -25.48
CA ALA A 20 26.12 44.37 -25.12
C ALA A 20 26.03 44.02 -23.62
N LEU A 21 26.00 45.03 -22.75
CA LEU A 21 25.86 44.82 -21.30
C LEU A 21 24.46 44.30 -20.93
N LEU A 22 23.41 44.85 -21.55
CA LEU A 22 22.04 44.38 -21.34
C LEU A 22 21.83 42.94 -21.82
N THR A 23 22.37 42.58 -22.98
CA THR A 23 22.32 41.20 -23.47
C THR A 23 23.10 40.24 -22.56
N GLY A 24 24.25 40.66 -22.01
CA GLY A 24 25.00 39.88 -21.02
C GLY A 24 24.19 39.60 -19.74
N ILE A 25 23.54 40.63 -19.18
CA ILE A 25 22.70 40.50 -17.97
C ILE A 25 21.49 39.60 -18.23
N VAL A 26 20.78 39.79 -19.35
CA VAL A 26 19.64 38.93 -19.73
C VAL A 26 20.09 37.48 -19.95
N THR A 27 21.26 37.26 -20.52
CA THR A 27 21.81 35.91 -20.71
C THR A 27 22.14 35.24 -19.39
N ILE A 28 22.74 35.95 -18.43
CA ILE A 28 23.03 35.42 -17.08
C ILE A 28 21.73 35.09 -16.33
N ILE A 29 20.73 35.99 -16.36
CA ILE A 29 19.42 35.76 -15.74
C ILE A 29 18.72 34.57 -16.41
N SER A 30 18.75 34.47 -17.73
CA SER A 30 18.17 33.35 -18.49
C SER A 30 18.84 32.02 -18.17
N GLN A 31 20.18 32.00 -18.06
CA GLN A 31 20.93 30.81 -17.63
C GLN A 31 20.60 30.41 -16.19
N TYR A 32 20.43 31.38 -15.28
CA TYR A 32 20.06 31.11 -13.89
C TYR A 32 18.63 30.56 -13.76
N ILE A 33 17.67 31.11 -14.52
CA ILE A 33 16.29 30.62 -14.58
C ILE A 33 16.25 29.21 -15.18
N ASN A 34 16.96 28.96 -16.28
CA ASN A 34 17.05 27.63 -16.89
C ASN A 34 17.70 26.60 -15.97
N LYS A 35 18.74 26.98 -15.21
CA LYS A 35 19.35 26.09 -14.22
C LYS A 35 18.38 25.74 -13.10
N LYS A 36 17.66 26.74 -12.55
CA LYS A 36 16.64 26.54 -11.52
C LYS A 36 15.46 25.69 -12.02
N SER A 37 15.04 25.89 -13.28
CA SER A 37 14.00 25.06 -13.93
C SER A 37 14.44 23.61 -14.05
N LYS A 38 15.65 23.36 -14.57
CA LYS A 38 16.23 22.01 -14.66
C LYS A 38 16.39 21.35 -13.29
N GLU A 39 16.83 22.09 -12.28
CA GLU A 39 16.91 21.56 -10.91
C GLU A 39 15.54 21.17 -10.36
N ASN A 40 14.49 21.95 -10.65
CA ASN A 40 13.12 21.61 -10.26
C ASN A 40 12.59 20.39 -11.02
N GLU A 41 12.84 20.29 -12.33
CA GLU A 41 12.47 19.13 -13.15
C GLU A 41 13.17 17.85 -12.64
N ILE A 42 14.48 17.93 -12.36
CA ILE A 42 15.24 16.81 -11.80
C ILE A 42 14.70 16.42 -10.42
N LYS A 43 14.39 17.39 -9.56
CA LYS A 43 13.76 17.11 -8.26
C LYS A 43 12.42 16.40 -8.42
N GLN A 44 11.56 16.87 -9.31
CA GLN A 44 10.28 16.23 -9.60
C GLN A 44 10.48 14.80 -10.11
N GLN A 45 11.37 14.58 -11.07
CA GLN A 45 11.69 13.25 -11.59
C GLN A 45 12.21 12.30 -10.51
N ILE A 46 13.10 12.77 -9.62
CA ILE A 46 13.60 11.97 -8.49
C ILE A 46 12.45 11.65 -7.53
N THR A 47 11.60 12.62 -7.19
CA THR A 47 10.44 12.39 -6.33
C THR A 47 9.49 11.36 -6.93
N PHE A 48 9.16 11.47 -8.22
CA PHE A 48 8.34 10.49 -8.91
C PHE A 48 8.95 9.09 -8.88
N LYS A 49 10.26 8.98 -9.12
CA LYS A 49 10.97 7.70 -9.08
C LYS A 49 10.95 7.06 -7.70
N ILE A 50 11.15 7.86 -6.64
CA ILE A 50 11.06 7.38 -5.25
C ILE A 50 9.65 6.89 -4.93
N ILE A 51 8.62 7.63 -5.36
CA ILE A 51 7.23 7.22 -5.19
C ILE A 51 6.97 5.90 -5.92
N GLU A 52 7.39 5.79 -7.19
CA GLU A 52 7.23 4.58 -8.00
C GLU A 52 7.90 3.36 -7.35
N GLU A 53 9.12 3.51 -6.83
CA GLU A 53 9.88 2.44 -6.19
C GLU A 53 9.22 1.99 -4.87
N ASN A 54 8.80 2.94 -4.02
CA ASN A 54 8.01 2.66 -2.83
C ASN A 54 6.72 1.89 -3.16
N LEU A 55 6.03 2.26 -4.24
CA LEU A 55 4.80 1.60 -4.67
C LEU A 55 5.07 0.17 -5.18
N LYS A 56 6.18 -0.05 -5.90
CA LYS A 56 6.60 -1.40 -6.32
C LYS A 56 6.88 -2.29 -5.12
N GLU A 57 7.58 -1.76 -4.11
CA GLU A 57 7.86 -2.50 -2.87
C GLU A 57 6.58 -2.84 -2.11
N ARG A 58 5.66 -1.88 -1.94
CA ARG A 58 4.36 -2.15 -1.31
C ARG A 58 3.58 -3.25 -2.04
N LYS A 59 3.52 -3.19 -3.38
CA LYS A 59 2.85 -4.23 -4.20
C LYS A 59 3.50 -5.59 -4.02
N LEU A 60 4.83 -5.66 -3.95
CA LEU A 60 5.57 -6.90 -3.70
C LEU A 60 5.23 -7.54 -2.36
N LEU A 61 5.02 -6.72 -1.33
CA LEU A 61 4.69 -7.20 0.01
C LEU A 61 3.20 -7.56 0.17
N ILE A 62 2.29 -6.83 -0.48
CA ILE A 62 0.84 -7.02 -0.36
C ILE A 62 0.33 -8.21 -1.19
N LYS A 63 0.85 -8.39 -2.42
CA LYS A 63 0.34 -9.40 -3.36
C LYS A 63 0.32 -10.83 -2.78
N PRO A 64 1.38 -11.33 -2.11
CA PRO A 64 1.35 -12.67 -1.51
C PRO A 64 0.24 -12.83 -0.48
N THR A 65 -0.01 -11.80 0.34
CA THR A 65 -1.09 -11.82 1.33
C THR A 65 -2.46 -11.83 0.67
N LEU A 66 -2.66 -11.05 -0.41
CA LEU A 66 -3.90 -11.09 -1.19
C LEU A 66 -4.13 -12.47 -1.82
N GLN A 67 -3.10 -13.07 -2.43
CA GLN A 67 -3.18 -14.42 -3.00
C GLN A 67 -3.52 -15.48 -1.95
N PHE A 68 -2.95 -15.36 -0.75
CA PHE A 68 -3.30 -16.24 0.38
C PHE A 68 -4.76 -16.05 0.82
N ILE A 69 -5.28 -14.83 0.88
CA ILE A 69 -6.70 -14.61 1.22
C ILE A 69 -7.62 -15.12 0.10
N ASP A 70 -7.26 -14.87 -1.15
CA ASP A 70 -8.02 -15.31 -2.32
C ASP A 70 -8.04 -16.84 -2.46
N SER A 71 -7.04 -17.56 -1.92
CA SER A 71 -7.01 -19.01 -2.01
C SER A 71 -8.21 -19.65 -1.33
N PHE A 72 -8.77 -19.05 -0.28
CA PHE A 72 -9.96 -19.57 0.40
C PHE A 72 -11.24 -19.55 -0.45
N ASN A 73 -11.27 -18.75 -1.52
CA ASN A 73 -12.38 -18.75 -2.47
C ASN A 73 -12.23 -19.82 -3.57
N LEU A 74 -11.15 -20.60 -3.58
CA LEU A 74 -10.92 -21.62 -4.60
C LEU A 74 -11.86 -22.83 -4.41
N PRO A 75 -12.27 -23.49 -5.50
CA PRO A 75 -13.14 -24.67 -5.46
C PRO A 75 -12.59 -25.82 -4.61
N GLU A 76 -11.26 -25.93 -4.46
CA GLU A 76 -10.60 -26.95 -3.63
C GLU A 76 -10.91 -26.82 -2.13
N HIS A 77 -11.41 -25.66 -1.70
CA HIS A 77 -11.86 -25.41 -0.32
C HIS A 77 -13.38 -25.54 -0.14
N HIS A 78 -14.12 -25.80 -1.22
CA HIS A 78 -15.54 -26.10 -1.16
C HIS A 78 -15.70 -27.61 -0.97
N GLU A 79 -16.27 -28.03 0.16
CA GLU A 79 -16.69 -29.42 0.28
C GLU A 79 -17.84 -29.67 -0.68
N PHE A 80 -17.65 -30.56 -1.66
CA PHE A 80 -18.66 -30.91 -2.67
C PHE A 80 -19.98 -31.46 -2.09
N TYR A 81 -20.04 -31.73 -0.79
CA TYR A 81 -21.18 -32.29 -0.06
C TYR A 81 -21.92 -31.30 0.83
N ASP A 82 -21.53 -30.03 0.83
CA ASP A 82 -22.10 -29.02 1.72
C ASP A 82 -23.21 -28.21 1.02
N ASP A 83 -24.42 -28.76 1.01
CA ASP A 83 -25.63 -28.09 0.52
C ASP A 83 -26.10 -26.95 1.46
N SER A 84 -25.56 -26.83 2.68
CA SER A 84 -25.99 -25.82 3.68
C SER A 84 -25.12 -24.56 3.75
N GLY A 85 -23.99 -24.49 3.05
CA GLY A 85 -23.12 -23.31 3.02
C GLY A 85 -22.23 -23.14 4.27
N GLU A 86 -22.05 -24.21 5.04
CA GLU A 86 -21.24 -24.30 6.26
C GLU A 86 -19.73 -24.47 5.97
N TRP A 87 -19.35 -24.77 4.71
CA TRP A 87 -17.99 -25.05 4.27
C TRP A 87 -17.05 -23.89 4.59
N LEU A 88 -17.54 -22.66 4.50
CA LEU A 88 -16.79 -21.46 4.80
C LEU A 88 -16.42 -21.40 6.29
N GLU A 89 -17.38 -21.70 7.16
CA GLU A 89 -17.18 -21.65 8.60
C GLU A 89 -16.22 -22.77 9.05
N ARG A 90 -16.35 -23.97 8.46
CA ARG A 90 -15.42 -25.10 8.64
C ARG A 90 -14.01 -24.78 8.12
N ALA A 91 -13.91 -24.12 6.97
CA ALA A 91 -12.63 -23.66 6.43
C ALA A 91 -11.97 -22.63 7.36
N MET A 92 -12.73 -21.72 7.98
CA MET A 92 -12.19 -20.77 8.94
C MET A 92 -11.73 -21.45 10.23
N ILE A 93 -12.48 -22.44 10.74
CA ILE A 93 -12.08 -23.24 11.93
C ILE A 93 -10.77 -23.99 11.67
N SER A 94 -10.63 -24.65 10.53
CA SER A 94 -9.43 -25.42 10.22
C SER A 94 -8.19 -24.56 9.91
N SER A 95 -8.39 -23.30 9.50
CA SER A 95 -7.32 -22.44 8.98
C SER A 95 -6.96 -21.23 9.84
N TYR A 96 -7.71 -20.90 10.90
CA TYR A 96 -7.49 -19.66 11.66
C TYR A 96 -6.06 -19.52 12.21
N ILE A 97 -5.41 -20.63 12.58
CA ILE A 97 -4.01 -20.64 13.07
C ILE A 97 -3.06 -20.21 11.94
N LYS A 98 -3.28 -20.75 10.73
CA LYS A 98 -2.51 -20.40 9.53
C LYS A 98 -2.74 -18.93 9.16
N ILE A 99 -3.99 -18.46 9.19
CA ILE A 99 -4.34 -17.06 8.95
C ILE A 99 -3.59 -16.16 9.94
N LYS A 100 -3.63 -16.46 11.24
CA LYS A 100 -2.93 -15.69 12.28
C LYS A 100 -1.44 -15.56 11.99
N LYS A 101 -0.79 -16.67 11.61
CA LYS A 101 0.63 -16.70 11.27
C LYS A 101 0.95 -15.84 10.04
N GLU A 102 0.22 -16.02 8.95
CA GLU A 102 0.46 -15.26 7.70
C GLU A 102 0.23 -13.75 7.91
N ILE A 103 -0.82 -13.36 8.62
CA ILE A 103 -1.09 -11.95 8.91
C ILE A 103 -0.04 -11.35 9.86
N SER A 104 0.48 -12.13 10.82
CA SER A 104 1.57 -11.67 11.69
C SER A 104 2.87 -11.45 10.89
N ASN A 105 3.19 -12.36 9.97
CA ASN A 105 4.33 -12.21 9.07
C ASN A 105 4.18 -10.98 8.17
N PHE A 106 2.99 -10.79 7.59
CA PHE A 106 2.67 -9.60 6.80
C PHE A 106 2.86 -8.32 7.62
N MET A 107 2.33 -8.28 8.83
CA MET A 107 2.45 -7.11 9.72
C MET A 107 3.92 -6.75 9.96
N LEU A 108 4.78 -7.73 10.26
CA LEU A 108 6.22 -7.50 10.46
C LEU A 108 6.87 -6.93 9.20
N ASN A 109 6.64 -7.56 8.05
CA ASN A 109 7.25 -7.17 6.77
C ASN A 109 6.73 -5.82 6.25
N TYR A 110 5.49 -5.45 6.58
CA TYR A 110 4.83 -4.23 6.10
C TYR A 110 4.90 -3.07 7.12
N THR A 111 5.61 -3.23 8.23
CA THR A 111 5.64 -2.24 9.34
C THR A 111 5.97 -0.81 8.87
N VAL A 112 6.93 -0.66 7.96
CA VAL A 112 7.39 0.66 7.46
C VAL A 112 6.32 1.37 6.62
N TYR A 113 5.44 0.62 5.98
CA TYR A 113 4.37 1.12 5.11
C TYR A 113 3.00 1.12 5.79
N MET A 114 2.94 0.69 7.04
CA MET A 114 1.71 0.46 7.78
C MET A 114 0.96 1.76 8.07
N ASN A 115 -0.19 1.94 7.44
CA ASN A 115 -1.14 2.99 7.78
C ASN A 115 -2.13 2.52 8.88
N ASP A 116 -2.89 3.45 9.46
CA ASP A 116 -3.83 3.12 10.55
C ASP A 116 -4.99 2.23 10.09
N GLU A 117 -5.42 2.32 8.84
CA GLU A 117 -6.54 1.53 8.30
C GLU A 117 -6.19 0.04 8.17
N ILE A 118 -5.01 -0.25 7.64
CA ILE A 118 -4.44 -1.61 7.55
C ILE A 118 -4.20 -2.14 8.96
N ARG A 119 -3.59 -1.34 9.84
CA ARG A 119 -3.32 -1.73 11.23
C ARG A 119 -4.60 -2.10 11.97
N ASN A 120 -5.63 -1.27 11.87
CA ASN A 120 -6.92 -1.51 12.52
C ASN A 120 -7.61 -2.75 11.95
N SER A 121 -7.52 -2.99 10.64
CA SER A 121 -8.07 -4.19 10.01
C SER A 121 -7.35 -5.47 10.46
N ILE A 122 -6.03 -5.44 10.60
CA ILE A 122 -5.23 -6.54 11.17
C ILE A 122 -5.61 -6.79 12.63
N TRP A 123 -5.79 -5.73 13.41
CA TRP A 123 -6.15 -5.83 14.82
C TRP A 123 -7.54 -6.42 15.03
N ASP A 124 -8.52 -5.98 14.26
CA ASP A 124 -9.88 -6.52 14.23
C ASP A 124 -9.87 -8.03 13.93
N LEU A 125 -9.11 -8.45 12.91
CA LEU A 125 -8.96 -9.85 12.54
C LEU A 125 -8.29 -10.66 13.65
N SER A 126 -7.20 -10.15 14.22
CA SER A 126 -6.48 -10.79 15.32
C SER A 126 -7.37 -10.98 16.55
N THR A 127 -8.23 -10.00 16.83
CA THR A 127 -9.20 -10.06 17.92
C THR A 127 -10.25 -11.15 17.67
N ALA A 128 -10.78 -11.25 16.46
CA ALA A 128 -11.73 -12.31 16.09
C ALA A 128 -11.08 -13.70 16.21
N ILE A 129 -9.85 -13.86 15.73
CA ILE A 129 -9.10 -15.11 15.86
C ILE A 129 -8.88 -15.49 17.33
N ASN A 130 -8.46 -14.54 18.17
CA ASN A 130 -8.21 -14.83 19.58
C ASN A 130 -9.47 -15.27 20.32
N LYS A 131 -10.65 -14.73 19.97
CA LYS A 131 -11.92 -15.20 20.53
C LYS A 131 -12.21 -16.65 20.17
N LEU A 132 -12.00 -17.04 18.91
CA LEU A 132 -12.17 -18.43 18.49
C LEU A 132 -11.18 -19.35 19.20
N THR A 133 -9.91 -18.94 19.32
CA THR A 133 -8.89 -19.69 20.07
C THR A 133 -9.28 -19.90 21.54
N GLU A 134 -9.86 -18.87 22.18
CA GLU A 134 -10.33 -18.96 23.56
C GLU A 134 -11.49 -19.95 23.71
N LEU A 135 -12.45 -19.93 22.78
CA LEU A 135 -13.56 -20.88 22.76
C LEU A 135 -13.08 -22.32 22.57
N GLU A 136 -12.19 -22.55 21.61
CA GLU A 136 -11.61 -23.87 21.38
C GLU A 136 -10.86 -24.36 22.62
N SER A 137 -10.06 -23.50 23.26
CA SER A 137 -9.34 -23.87 24.49
C SER A 137 -10.31 -24.26 25.61
N LYS A 138 -11.42 -23.53 25.79
CA LYS A 138 -12.46 -23.87 26.78
C LYS A 138 -13.11 -25.22 26.48
N LEU A 139 -13.41 -25.49 25.21
CA LEU A 139 -14.00 -26.77 24.79
C LEU A 139 -13.05 -27.94 25.03
N ARG A 140 -11.76 -27.80 24.66
CA ARG A 140 -10.74 -28.82 24.90
C ARG A 140 -10.52 -29.08 26.39
N ASN A 141 -10.53 -28.03 27.22
CA ASN A 141 -10.40 -28.16 28.67
C ASN A 141 -11.63 -28.83 29.31
N ALA A 142 -12.84 -28.59 28.79
CA ALA A 142 -14.06 -29.24 29.27
C ALA A 142 -14.19 -30.70 28.82
N SER A 143 -13.53 -31.08 27.72
CA SER A 143 -13.61 -32.39 27.07
C SER A 143 -12.90 -33.53 27.82
N ASN A 144 -12.15 -33.27 28.90
CA ASN A 144 -11.51 -34.29 29.75
C ASN A 144 -10.89 -35.50 28.97
N ASN A 145 -10.05 -35.21 27.97
CA ASN A 145 -9.30 -36.17 27.13
C ASN A 145 -9.99 -36.74 25.86
N TYR A 146 -11.19 -36.28 25.48
CA TYR A 146 -11.70 -36.59 24.13
C TYR A 146 -11.19 -35.59 23.10
N GLU A 147 -10.76 -36.09 21.94
CA GLU A 147 -10.36 -35.28 20.80
C GLU A 147 -11.57 -34.44 20.36
N VAL A 148 -11.47 -33.11 20.48
CA VAL A 148 -12.54 -32.21 20.03
C VAL A 148 -12.45 -32.11 18.52
N SER A 149 -13.42 -32.69 17.81
CA SER A 149 -13.52 -32.58 16.36
C SER A 149 -13.94 -31.17 15.94
N ASP A 150 -13.61 -30.81 14.69
CA ASP A 150 -14.00 -29.52 14.12
C ASP A 150 -15.53 -29.33 14.09
N ASP A 151 -16.31 -30.41 14.02
CA ASP A 151 -17.78 -30.37 14.14
C ASP A 151 -18.25 -29.88 15.52
N ILE A 152 -17.56 -30.30 16.59
CA ILE A 152 -17.90 -29.87 17.96
C ILE A 152 -17.56 -28.40 18.15
N ILE A 153 -16.44 -27.95 17.57
CA ILE A 153 -16.06 -26.53 17.55
C ILE A 153 -17.09 -25.74 16.75
N TYR A 154 -17.46 -26.22 15.57
CA TYR A 154 -18.46 -25.60 14.71
C TYR A 154 -19.80 -25.40 15.42
N MET A 155 -20.36 -26.46 16.02
CA MET A 155 -21.62 -26.39 16.76
C MET A 155 -21.56 -25.47 18.00
N SER A 156 -20.37 -25.25 18.55
CA SER A 156 -20.17 -24.51 19.80
C SER A 156 -19.74 -23.05 19.59
N CYS A 157 -19.17 -22.72 18.43
CA CYS A 157 -18.54 -21.42 18.16
C CYS A 157 -19.47 -20.38 17.52
N LYS A 158 -20.75 -20.71 17.30
CA LYS A 158 -21.77 -19.80 16.77
C LYS A 158 -21.25 -19.07 15.51
N ASP A 159 -21.25 -17.74 15.53
CA ASP A 159 -20.91 -16.86 14.41
C ASP A 159 -19.42 -16.43 14.38
N GLU A 160 -18.58 -16.93 15.28
CA GLU A 160 -17.16 -16.54 15.34
C GLU A 160 -16.35 -16.90 14.08
N PRO A 161 -16.50 -18.09 13.46
CA PRO A 161 -15.84 -18.39 12.19
C PRO A 161 -16.25 -17.43 11.07
N SER A 162 -17.55 -17.12 10.96
CA SER A 162 -18.09 -16.12 10.03
C SER A 162 -17.52 -14.72 10.27
N LYS A 163 -17.28 -14.33 11.53
CA LYS A 163 -16.61 -13.06 11.87
C LYS A 163 -15.17 -13.03 11.38
N ILE A 164 -14.41 -14.13 11.53
CA ILE A 164 -13.04 -14.21 11.01
C ILE A 164 -13.04 -13.98 9.51
N TRP A 165 -13.93 -14.64 8.77
CA TRP A 165 -14.06 -14.44 7.33
C TRP A 165 -14.38 -12.99 6.97
N SER A 166 -15.38 -12.39 7.63
CA SER A 166 -15.77 -11.01 7.39
C SER A 166 -14.61 -10.03 7.62
N LYS A 167 -13.84 -10.22 8.71
CA LYS A 167 -12.66 -9.40 9.00
C LYS A 167 -11.51 -9.64 8.01
N LEU A 168 -11.34 -10.88 7.55
CA LEU A 168 -10.35 -11.23 6.53
C LEU A 168 -10.67 -10.56 5.18
N GLN A 169 -11.94 -10.56 4.78
CA GLN A 169 -12.40 -9.87 3.56
C GLN A 169 -12.30 -8.35 3.68
N LYS A 170 -12.55 -7.78 4.87
CA LYS A 170 -12.32 -6.35 5.11
C LYS A 170 -10.84 -6.01 4.92
N LEU A 171 -9.93 -6.80 5.52
CA LEU A 171 -8.49 -6.60 5.34
C LEU A 171 -8.09 -6.71 3.85
N ARG A 172 -8.62 -7.71 3.14
CA ARG A 172 -8.42 -7.86 1.69
C ARG A 172 -8.83 -6.60 0.94
N GLY A 173 -10.01 -6.03 1.22
CA GLY A 173 -10.49 -4.80 0.60
C GLY A 173 -9.51 -3.64 0.80
N VAL A 174 -9.11 -3.38 2.05
CA VAL A 174 -8.14 -2.32 2.37
C VAL A 174 -6.80 -2.53 1.65
N LEU A 175 -6.32 -3.77 1.60
CA LEU A 175 -5.08 -4.11 0.89
C LEU A 175 -5.19 -3.95 -0.63
N CYS A 176 -6.34 -4.27 -1.21
CA CYS A 176 -6.63 -4.00 -2.62
C CYS A 176 -6.62 -2.50 -2.91
N ASP A 177 -7.28 -1.70 -2.07
CA ASP A 177 -7.33 -0.25 -2.24
C ASP A 177 -5.93 0.37 -2.15
N GLU A 178 -5.10 -0.06 -1.18
CA GLU A 178 -3.72 0.39 -1.02
C GLU A 178 -2.86 0.18 -2.29
N ILE A 179 -3.09 -0.91 -3.05
CA ILE A 179 -2.35 -1.18 -4.29
C ILE A 179 -3.02 -0.64 -5.57
N ASN A 180 -4.32 -0.35 -5.53
CA ASN A 180 -5.13 0.09 -6.66
C ASN A 180 -5.25 1.63 -6.79
N ILE A 181 -4.83 2.41 -5.77
CA ILE A 181 -4.75 3.89 -5.81
C ILE A 181 -3.91 4.45 -7.00
N ILE A 182 -3.27 3.59 -7.82
CA ILE A 182 -2.29 3.96 -8.86
C ILE A 182 -2.78 3.63 -10.29
N GLU A 183 -4.04 3.27 -10.53
CA GLU A 183 -4.55 3.31 -11.92
C GLU A 183 -4.85 4.74 -12.40
N VAL A 184 -4.71 5.76 -11.53
CA VAL A 184 -5.12 7.16 -11.80
C VAL A 184 -3.93 8.14 -11.89
N ILE A 185 -2.68 7.67 -11.88
CA ILE A 185 -1.49 8.53 -12.11
C ILE A 185 -0.87 8.23 -13.47
#